data_AF-A0A2G9TEA4-F1
#
_entry.id   AF-A0A2G9TEA4-F1
#
_cell.length_a   1.000
_cell.length_b   1.000
_cell.length_c   1.000
_cell.angle_alpha   90.00
_cell.angle_beta   90.00
_cell.angle_gamma   90.00
#
_symmetry.space_group_name_H-M   'P 1'
#
loop_
_entity.id
_entity.type
_entity.pdbx_description
1 polymer ?
#
loop_
_entity_poly.entity_id
_entity_poly.type
_entity_poly.pdbx_seq_one_letter_code
_entity_poly.pdbx_strand_id
1 'polypeptide(L)'
;LVLNNTDMETCLKVCMGNLTTELDQEIETSTESAYIQGATANCKLQSVGKPVFHSHATTYYGSWMRDAYPRTGDDMLKRYLVNHFQGIEVLEFRTEADLRREHVNNVYVSNHYYV
;
A
#
# COMPACT_ATOMS: atom_id res chain seq x y z
N LEU A 1 -5.71 54.14 19.40
CA LEU A 1 -5.18 52.94 20.09
C LEU A 1 -4.33 52.19 19.08
N VAL A 2 -3.01 52.30 19.21
CA VAL A 2 -2.05 51.61 18.33
C VAL A 2 -1.87 50.21 18.90
N LEU A 3 -2.36 49.19 18.20
CA LEU A 3 -2.10 47.79 18.56
C LEU A 3 -0.71 47.43 18.05
N ASN A 4 0.19 47.13 18.97
CA ASN A 4 1.59 46.83 18.73
C ASN A 4 1.71 45.44 18.09
N ASN A 5 1.72 45.37 16.74
CA ASN A 5 1.74 44.12 15.98
C ASN A 5 3.09 43.38 15.98
N THR A 6 4.09 43.89 16.71
CA THR A 6 5.42 43.27 16.77
C THR A 6 5.42 41.91 17.46
N ASP A 7 4.57 41.69 18.46
CA ASP A 7 4.58 40.43 19.23
C ASP A 7 4.02 39.25 18.43
N MET A 8 3.04 39.50 17.54
CA MET A 8 2.50 38.48 16.63
C MET A 8 3.52 38.09 15.54
N GLU A 9 4.20 39.07 14.94
CA GLU A 9 5.24 38.80 13.93
C GLU A 9 6.45 38.09 14.51
N THR A 10 6.80 38.40 15.77
CA THR A 10 7.88 37.71 16.49
C THR A 10 7.50 36.27 16.82
N CYS A 11 6.25 36.03 17.22
CA CYS A 11 5.72 34.69 17.46
C CYS A 11 5.70 33.85 16.16
N LEU A 12 5.24 34.42 15.04
CA LEU A 12 5.28 33.73 13.74
C LEU A 12 6.71 33.40 13.32
N LYS A 13 7.68 34.29 13.52
CA LYS A 13 9.10 34.03 13.19
C LYS A 13 9.72 32.94 14.06
N VAL A 14 9.35 32.82 15.33
CA VAL A 14 9.82 31.74 16.20
C VAL A 14 9.19 30.40 15.80
N CYS A 15 7.88 30.39 15.48
CA CYS A 15 7.18 29.18 15.06
C CYS A 15 7.53 28.71 13.64
N MET A 16 7.94 29.63 12.75
CA MET A 16 8.26 29.36 11.34
C MET A 16 9.76 29.44 11.03
N GLY A 17 10.60 29.65 12.04
CA GLY A 17 12.05 29.89 11.88
C GLY A 17 12.87 28.71 11.33
N ASN A 18 12.23 27.57 11.11
CA ASN A 18 12.83 26.40 10.46
C ASN A 18 12.16 26.05 9.11
N LEU A 19 11.35 26.95 8.56
CA LEU A 19 10.66 26.74 7.28
C LEU A 19 11.26 27.56 6.12
N THR A 20 12.55 27.86 6.19
CA THR A 20 13.30 28.44 5.05
C THR A 20 14.66 27.78 4.95
N THR A 21 14.68 26.53 4.52
CA THR A 21 15.80 25.99 3.75
C THR A 21 15.26 24.88 2.87
N GLU A 22 15.39 25.13 1.57
CA GLU A 22 15.09 24.23 0.46
C GLU A 22 13.59 23.90 0.33
N LEU A 23 12.93 24.68 -0.53
CA LEU A 23 11.87 24.16 -1.38
C LEU A 23 12.51 23.07 -2.26
N ASP A 24 12.92 21.98 -1.64
CA ASP A 24 13.18 20.74 -2.35
C ASP A 24 11.86 20.43 -3.02
N GLN A 25 11.96 20.39 -4.35
CA GLN A 25 10.94 19.94 -5.27
C GLN A 25 10.08 18.91 -4.56
N GLU A 26 8.76 19.06 -4.66
CA GLU A 26 7.85 17.95 -4.43
C GLU A 26 8.45 16.75 -5.15
N ILE A 27 9.13 15.87 -4.42
CA ILE A 27 9.38 14.54 -4.92
C ILE A 27 7.99 13.96 -4.85
N GLU A 28 7.26 14.11 -5.95
CA GLU A 28 6.16 13.25 -6.33
C GLU A 28 6.72 11.84 -6.24
N THR A 29 6.72 11.28 -5.04
CA THR A 29 6.71 9.83 -4.82
C THR A 29 5.30 9.34 -5.15
N SER A 30 4.77 9.79 -6.29
CA SER A 30 3.92 8.92 -7.07
C SER A 30 4.82 7.73 -7.38
N THR A 31 4.58 6.62 -6.70
CA THR A 31 5.02 5.34 -7.22
C THR A 31 4.47 5.33 -8.63
N GLU A 32 5.36 5.43 -9.64
CA GLU A 32 4.97 5.47 -11.04
C GLU A 32 3.95 4.35 -11.23
N SER A 33 2.68 4.73 -11.40
CA SER A 33 1.66 3.79 -11.81
C SER A 33 2.21 3.15 -13.06
N ALA A 34 2.53 1.84 -13.02
CA ALA A 34 3.22 1.16 -14.11
C ALA A 34 2.53 1.55 -15.42
N TYR A 35 3.17 2.45 -16.15
CA TYR A 35 2.55 3.05 -17.31
C TYR A 35 2.64 2.01 -18.39
N ILE A 36 1.54 1.27 -18.59
CA ILE A 36 1.42 0.37 -19.72
C ILE A 36 1.28 1.27 -20.95
N GLN A 37 2.42 1.56 -21.59
CA GLN A 37 2.49 2.40 -22.77
C GLN A 37 1.53 1.89 -23.85
N GLY A 38 0.47 2.66 -24.13
CA GLY A 38 -0.59 2.32 -25.09
C GLY A 38 -1.94 1.87 -24.51
N ALA A 39 -2.06 1.71 -23.18
CA ALA A 39 -3.30 1.26 -22.54
C ALA A 39 -4.33 2.37 -22.23
N THR A 40 -4.08 3.62 -22.62
CA THR A 40 -4.99 4.76 -22.38
C THR A 40 -6.16 4.86 -23.36
N ALA A 41 -6.18 4.05 -24.42
CA ALA A 41 -7.32 3.95 -25.33
C ALA A 41 -8.17 2.72 -24.97
N ASN A 42 -9.31 2.95 -24.30
CA ASN A 42 -10.34 1.96 -23.89
C ASN A 42 -10.19 1.32 -22.50
N CYS A 43 -9.99 2.12 -21.44
CA CYS A 43 -9.92 1.65 -20.04
C CYS A 43 -11.26 1.20 -19.42
N LYS A 44 -12.31 0.94 -20.22
CA LYS A 44 -13.60 0.44 -19.71
C LYS A 44 -13.64 -1.06 -19.80
N LEU A 45 -13.91 -1.73 -18.67
CA LEU A 45 -14.17 -3.17 -18.63
C LEU A 45 -15.30 -3.52 -19.62
N GLN A 46 -14.99 -4.33 -20.62
CA GLN A 46 -15.97 -4.76 -21.63
C GLN A 46 -16.63 -6.09 -21.29
N SER A 47 -15.88 -7.02 -20.68
CA SER A 47 -16.35 -8.34 -20.31
C SER A 47 -15.47 -8.96 -19.22
N VAL A 48 -15.98 -10.00 -18.57
CA VAL A 48 -15.27 -10.80 -17.57
C VAL A 48 -15.16 -12.24 -18.08
N GLY A 49 -13.95 -12.80 -18.05
CA GLY A 49 -13.69 -14.18 -18.47
C GLY A 49 -14.21 -15.22 -17.47
N LYS A 50 -14.08 -16.50 -17.82
CA LYS A 50 -14.39 -17.60 -16.91
C LYS A 50 -13.43 -17.57 -15.70
N PRO A 51 -13.93 -17.75 -14.47
CA PRO A 51 -13.07 -17.76 -13.29
C PRO A 51 -12.12 -18.96 -13.32
N VAL A 52 -10.88 -18.74 -12.86
CA VAL A 52 -9.89 -19.79 -12.68
C VAL A 52 -9.78 -20.10 -11.19
N PHE A 53 -9.91 -21.38 -10.85
CA PHE A 53 -9.75 -21.83 -9.48
C PHE A 53 -8.27 -21.82 -9.09
N HIS A 54 -7.94 -21.11 -8.00
CA HIS A 54 -6.56 -21.04 -7.50
C HIS A 54 -6.25 -22.11 -6.46
N SER A 55 -7.05 -22.19 -5.39
CA SER A 55 -6.88 -23.15 -4.29
C SER A 55 -8.10 -23.21 -3.37
N HIS A 56 -8.14 -24.24 -2.52
CA HIS A 56 -9.02 -24.24 -1.36
C HIS A 56 -8.40 -23.40 -0.24
N ALA A 57 -9.24 -22.84 0.62
CA ALA A 57 -8.83 -22.14 1.83
C ALA A 57 -9.37 -22.90 3.05
N THR A 58 -8.66 -22.81 4.18
CA THR A 58 -9.06 -23.41 5.47
C THR A 58 -10.11 -22.58 6.21
N THR A 59 -10.38 -21.38 5.75
CA THR A 59 -11.38 -20.45 6.30
C THR A 59 -12.43 -20.11 5.24
N TYR A 60 -13.67 -19.83 5.70
CA TYR A 60 -14.76 -19.36 4.84
C TYR A 60 -14.57 -17.93 4.36
N TYR A 61 -13.92 -17.10 5.17
CA TYR A 61 -13.71 -15.68 4.90
C TYR A 61 -12.23 -15.34 4.96
N GLY A 62 -11.85 -14.37 4.16
CA GLY A 62 -10.49 -13.85 4.09
C GLY A 62 -10.25 -13.15 2.76
N SER A 63 -9.04 -12.61 2.64
CA SER A 63 -8.59 -11.91 1.44
C SER A 63 -7.18 -12.36 1.11
N TRP A 64 -6.90 -12.55 -0.17
CA TRP A 64 -5.54 -12.76 -0.65
C TRP A 64 -5.15 -11.65 -1.62
N MET A 65 -3.86 -11.30 -1.64
CA MET A 65 -3.37 -10.20 -2.45
C MET A 65 -1.96 -10.48 -2.99
N ARG A 66 -1.60 -9.71 -4.03
CA ARG A 66 -0.27 -9.62 -4.63
C ARG A 66 0.11 -8.15 -4.65
N ASP A 67 1.40 -7.87 -4.60
CA ASP A 67 1.89 -6.53 -4.90
C ASP A 67 1.78 -6.26 -6.40
N ALA A 68 1.17 -5.15 -6.78
CA ALA A 68 1.07 -4.72 -8.18
C ALA A 68 2.37 -4.05 -8.67
N TYR A 69 3.22 -3.58 -7.74
CA TYR A 69 4.47 -2.88 -8.02
C TYR A 69 5.65 -3.45 -7.20
N PRO A 70 5.94 -4.76 -7.33
CA PRO A 70 7.00 -5.39 -6.56
C PRO A 70 8.38 -4.85 -6.96
N ARG A 71 9.25 -4.70 -5.96
CA ARG A 71 10.59 -4.13 -6.14
C ARG A 71 11.56 -5.08 -6.82
N THR A 72 11.35 -6.39 -6.64
CA THR A 72 12.23 -7.44 -7.16
C THR A 72 11.43 -8.53 -7.86
N GLY A 73 12.11 -9.33 -8.70
CA GLY A 73 11.50 -10.49 -9.35
C GLY A 73 10.99 -11.54 -8.36
N ASP A 74 11.64 -11.68 -7.20
CA ASP A 74 11.18 -12.56 -6.13
C ASP A 74 9.92 -12.01 -5.45
N ASP A 75 9.80 -10.69 -5.28
CA ASP A 75 8.60 -10.06 -4.72
C ASP A 75 7.36 -10.25 -5.60
N MET A 76 7.51 -10.34 -6.93
CA MET A 76 6.40 -10.68 -7.86
C MET A 76 5.73 -12.03 -7.53
N LEU A 77 6.49 -12.96 -6.93
CA LEU A 77 6.03 -14.32 -6.64
C LEU A 77 5.29 -14.40 -5.31
N LYS A 78 5.50 -13.43 -4.41
CA LYS A 78 4.92 -13.42 -3.07
C LYS A 78 3.40 -13.37 -3.11
N ARG A 79 2.78 -14.02 -2.13
CA ARG A 79 1.34 -13.95 -1.86
C ARG A 79 1.12 -13.55 -0.42
N TYR A 80 0.11 -12.73 -0.20
CA TYR A 80 -0.29 -12.34 1.14
C TYR A 80 -1.72 -12.83 1.38
N LEU A 81 -1.97 -13.37 2.57
CA LEU A 81 -3.27 -13.88 2.98
C LEU A 81 -3.65 -13.26 4.33
N VAL A 82 -4.89 -12.83 4.40
CA VAL A 82 -5.57 -12.40 5.61
C VAL A 82 -6.70 -13.38 5.87
N ASN A 83 -6.69 -13.99 7.05
CA ASN A 83 -7.74 -14.91 7.46
C ASN A 83 -8.87 -14.16 8.12
N HIS A 84 -10.10 -14.57 7.82
CA HIS A 84 -11.32 -14.05 8.41
C HIS A 84 -11.59 -12.56 8.08
N PHE A 85 -12.63 -11.99 8.69
CA PHE A 85 -12.97 -10.57 8.57
C PHE A 85 -12.27 -9.69 9.63
N GLN A 86 -11.70 -10.26 10.69
CA GLN A 86 -11.03 -9.50 11.73
C GLN A 86 -9.78 -10.22 12.20
N GLY A 87 -8.72 -9.46 12.45
CA GLY A 87 -7.46 -9.96 12.99
C GLY A 87 -6.37 -8.91 12.97
N ILE A 88 -5.16 -9.33 13.29
CA ILE A 88 -3.95 -8.48 13.29
C ILE A 88 -2.84 -9.07 12.42
N GLU A 89 -3.03 -10.26 11.86
CA GLU A 89 -1.99 -11.00 11.16
C GLU A 89 -2.20 -10.96 9.65
N VAL A 90 -1.09 -10.78 8.92
CA VAL A 90 -0.99 -10.98 7.48
C VAL A 90 0.06 -12.06 7.24
N LEU A 91 -0.35 -13.15 6.61
CA LEU A 91 0.54 -14.27 6.28
C LEU A 91 1.20 -14.02 4.92
N GLU A 92 2.51 -14.17 4.84
CA GLU A 92 3.27 -14.12 3.59
C GLU A 92 3.65 -15.52 3.14
N PHE A 93 3.53 -15.77 1.85
CA PHE A 93 4.01 -16.96 1.17
C PHE A 93 4.97 -16.55 0.06
N ARG A 94 6.07 -17.29 -0.10
CA ARG A 94 7.08 -17.00 -1.12
C ARG A 94 6.55 -17.24 -2.55
N THR A 95 5.66 -18.22 -2.71
CA THR A 95 5.07 -18.58 -3.99
C THR A 95 3.59 -18.97 -3.86
N GLU A 96 2.88 -19.04 -4.99
CA GLU A 96 1.52 -19.61 -5.05
C GLU A 96 1.48 -21.10 -4.66
N ALA A 97 2.57 -21.84 -4.92
CA ALA A 97 2.67 -23.24 -4.52
C ALA A 97 2.77 -23.39 -3.00
N ASP A 98 3.44 -22.46 -2.32
CA ASP A 98 3.55 -22.45 -0.86
C ASP A 98 2.21 -22.07 -0.22
N LEU A 99 1.49 -21.10 -0.79
CA LEU A 99 0.11 -20.77 -0.38
C LEU A 99 -0.80 -22.01 -0.45
N ARG A 100 -0.74 -22.78 -1.55
CA ARG A 100 -1.53 -24.02 -1.72
C ARG A 100 -1.21 -25.12 -0.71
N ARG A 101 0.02 -25.13 -0.19
CA ARG A 101 0.49 -26.11 0.80
C ARG A 101 0.46 -25.56 2.22
N GLU A 102 0.00 -24.32 2.40
CA GLU A 102 0.00 -23.61 3.68
C GLU A 102 1.39 -23.49 4.31
N HIS A 103 2.42 -23.39 3.47
CA HIS A 103 3.81 -23.18 3.91
C HIS A 103 4.09 -21.69 4.09
N VAL A 104 3.78 -21.18 5.28
CA VAL A 104 3.99 -19.76 5.63
C VAL A 104 5.47 -19.42 5.61
N ASN A 105 5.82 -18.37 4.85
CA ASN A 105 7.18 -17.81 4.80
C ASN A 105 7.41 -16.80 5.93
N ASN A 106 6.42 -15.93 6.18
CA ASN A 106 6.50 -14.93 7.23
C ASN A 106 5.12 -14.55 7.76
N VAL A 107 5.06 -13.96 8.96
CA VAL A 107 3.84 -13.43 9.57
C VAL A 107 4.08 -11.99 9.97
N TYR A 108 3.31 -11.08 9.40
CA TYR A 108 3.33 -9.67 9.78
C TYR A 108 2.20 -9.40 10.77
N VAL A 109 2.54 -8.81 11.92
CA VAL A 109 1.58 -8.43 12.95
C VAL A 109 1.39 -6.92 12.93
N SER A 110 0.15 -6.50 12.71
CA SER A 110 -0.27 -5.11 12.76
C SER A 110 -0.51 -4.66 14.20
N ASN A 111 -0.18 -3.40 14.48
CA ASN A 111 -0.50 -2.75 15.76
C ASN A 111 -2.00 -2.41 15.90
N HIS A 112 -2.76 -2.55 14.81
CA HIS A 112 -4.20 -2.29 14.75
C HIS A 112 -4.94 -3.44 14.08
N TYR A 113 -6.16 -3.70 14.54
CA TYR A 113 -7.05 -4.68 13.92
C TYR A 113 -7.52 -4.19 12.55
N TYR A 114 -7.49 -5.08 11.56
CA TYR A 114 -8.37 -4.94 10.40
C TYR A 114 -9.75 -5.49 10.76
N VAL A 115 -10.80 -4.91 10.17
CA VAL A 115 -12.21 -5.27 10.29
C VAL A 115 -12.83 -5.26 8.90
#